data_AF-A0AAD6P8L6-F1
#
_entry.id   AF-A0AAD6P8L6-F1
#
_cell.length_a   1.000
_cell.length_b   1.000
_cell.length_c   1.000
_cell.angle_alpha   90.00
_cell.angle_beta   90.00
_cell.angle_gamma   90.00
#
_symmetry.space_group_name_H-M   'P 1'
#
loop_
_entity.id
_entity.type
_entity.pdbx_description
1 polymer ?
#
loop_
_entity_poly.entity_id
_entity_poly.type
_entity_poly.pdbx_seq_one_letter_code
_entity_poly.pdbx_strand_id
1 'polypeptide(L)' 'MHYGAIIGGIVSNTLRPTIPSHCDSEWRGLMEQCWAPNPAVRPSFTEIARRLRTMSSAASQAKAHGHKASK' A
#
# COMPACT_ATOMS: atom_id res chain seq x y z
N MET A 1 14.01 23.28 -13.44
CA MET A 1 13.79 22.45 -12.23
C MET A 1 12.52 21.64 -12.41
N HIS A 2 12.59 20.32 -12.61
CA HIS A 2 11.41 19.47 -12.84
C HIS A 2 10.64 19.10 -11.55
N TYR A 3 11.20 19.39 -10.38
CA TYR A 3 10.57 19.10 -9.09
C TYR A 3 9.20 19.77 -8.92
N GLY A 4 9.01 20.97 -9.48
CA GLY A 4 7.72 21.67 -9.41
C GLY A 4 6.58 20.91 -10.08
N ALA A 5 6.84 20.26 -11.21
CA ALA A 5 5.85 19.44 -11.92
C ALA A 5 5.52 18.14 -11.15
N ILE A 6 6.53 17.53 -10.52
CA ILE A 6 6.35 16.32 -9.72
C ILE A 6 5.53 16.62 -8.45
N ILE A 7 5.92 17.65 -7.70
CA ILE A 7 5.21 18.08 -6.49
C ILE A 7 3.78 18.50 -6.85
N GLY A 8 3.63 19.32 -7.90
CA GLY A 8 2.33 19.74 -8.41
C GLY A 8 1.43 18.54 -8.74
N GLY A 9 1.93 17.56 -9.50
CA GLY A 9 1.13 16.40 -9.85
C GLY A 9 0.79 15.48 -8.67
N ILE A 10 1.66 15.39 -7.66
CA ILE A 10 1.35 14.64 -6.42
C ILE A 10 0.23 15.34 -5.66
N VAL A 11 0.34 16.66 -5.44
CA VAL A 11 -0.66 17.46 -4.71
C VAL A 11 -2.00 17.49 -5.45
N SER A 12 -1.97 17.60 -6.78
CA SER A 12 -3.15 17.58 -7.65
C SER A 12 -3.73 16.17 -7.91
N ASN A 13 -3.19 15.13 -7.29
CA ASN A 13 -3.64 13.74 -7.45
C ASN A 13 -3.54 13.20 -8.90
N THR A 14 -2.68 13.78 -9.74
CA THR A 14 -2.42 13.33 -11.11
C THR A 14 -1.20 12.42 -11.21
N LEU A 15 -0.34 12.39 -10.19
CA LEU A 15 0.83 11.52 -10.12
C LEU A 15 0.83 10.63 -8.87
N ARG A 16 0.88 9.32 -9.09
CA ARG A 16 1.11 8.29 -8.08
C ARG A 16 2.05 7.23 -8.65
N PRO A 17 2.93 6.62 -7.85
CA PRO A 17 3.74 5.49 -8.32
C PRO A 17 2.86 4.34 -8.79
N THR A 18 3.28 3.64 -9.84
CA THR A 18 2.64 2.39 -10.26
C THR A 18 2.86 1.32 -9.21
N ILE A 19 1.81 0.60 -8.82
CA ILE A 19 1.91 -0.52 -7.87
C ILE A 19 2.37 -1.78 -8.64
N PRO A 20 3.53 -2.38 -8.30
CA PRO A 20 4.03 -3.55 -9.00
C PRO A 20 3.06 -4.73 -8.97
N SER A 21 3.02 -5.52 -10.04
CA SER A 21 2.10 -6.68 -10.17
C SER A 21 2.31 -7.76 -9.10
N HIS A 22 3.53 -7.90 -8.58
CA HIS A 22 3.88 -8.84 -7.51
C HIS A 22 3.57 -8.31 -6.10
N CYS A 23 2.99 -7.11 -5.98
CA CYS A 23 2.54 -6.59 -4.69
C CYS A 23 1.31 -7.39 -4.22
N ASP A 24 1.38 -7.88 -2.98
CA ASP A 24 0.27 -8.57 -2.32
C ASP A 24 -1.02 -7.73 -2.36
N SER A 25 -2.16 -8.40 -2.57
CA SER A 25 -3.44 -7.75 -2.84
C SER A 25 -3.92 -6.87 -1.69
N GLU A 26 -3.64 -7.24 -0.44
CA GLU A 26 -4.02 -6.45 0.73
C GLU A 26 -3.22 -5.15 0.79
N TRP A 27 -1.93 -5.23 0.46
CA TRP A 27 -1.04 -4.07 0.38
C TRP A 27 -1.43 -3.13 -0.76
N ARG A 28 -1.71 -3.70 -1.93
CA ARG A 28 -2.24 -2.96 -3.09
C ARG A 28 -3.53 -2.21 -2.74
N GLY A 29 -4.51 -2.91 -2.18
CA GLY A 29 -5.81 -2.33 -1.86
C GLY A 29 -5.71 -1.20 -0.82
N LEU A 30 -4.81 -1.33 0.17
CA LEU A 30 -4.56 -0.24 1.13
C LEU A 30 -3.93 0.98 0.45
N MET A 31 -2.92 0.80 -0.41
CA MET A 31 -2.28 1.91 -1.15
C MET A 31 -3.28 2.65 -2.04
N GLU A 32 -4.12 1.92 -2.79
CA GLU A 32 -5.14 2.49 -3.67
C GLU A 32 -6.17 3.32 -2.88
N GLN A 33 -6.62 2.84 -1.72
CA GLN A 33 -7.53 3.59 -0.84
C GLN A 33 -6.87 4.85 -0.26
N CYS A 34 -5.62 4.77 0.17
CA CYS A 34 -4.87 5.92 0.67
C CYS A 34 -4.65 7.00 -0.42
N TRP A 35 -4.56 6.59 -1.68
CA TRP A 35 -4.34 7.48 -2.83
C TRP A 35 -5.62 7.85 -3.59
N ALA A 36 -6.79 7.51 -3.06
CA ALA A 36 -8.05 7.77 -3.72
C ALA A 36 -8.20 9.27 -4.08
N PRO A 37 -8.68 9.60 -5.30
CA PRO A 37 -8.90 11.01 -5.69
C PRO A 37 -9.89 11.71 -4.77
N ASN A 38 -10.95 11.02 -4.37
CA ASN A 38 -11.91 11.52 -3.39
C ASN A 38 -11.32 11.43 -1.98
N PRO A 39 -11.09 12.54 -1.26
CA PRO A 39 -10.56 12.49 0.10
C PRO A 39 -11.49 11.77 1.10
N ALA A 40 -12.80 11.77 0.86
CA ALA A 40 -13.78 11.19 1.78
C ALA A 40 -13.71 9.65 1.85
N VAL A 41 -13.13 8.98 0.85
CA VAL A 41 -12.97 7.52 0.86
C VAL A 41 -11.61 7.08 1.41
N ARG A 42 -10.73 8.03 1.74
CA ARG A 42 -9.42 7.70 2.30
C ARG A 42 -9.61 7.22 3.75
N PRO A 43 -8.95 6.12 4.15
CA PRO A 43 -9.04 5.63 5.51
C PRO A 43 -8.40 6.63 6.49
N SER A 44 -8.93 6.67 7.72
CA SER A 44 -8.31 7.44 8.79
C SER A 44 -6.93 6.86 9.14
N PHE A 45 -6.05 7.67 9.72
CA PHE A 45 -4.74 7.20 10.14
C PHE A 45 -4.83 6.01 11.12
N THR A 46 -5.80 6.04 12.04
CA THR A 46 -6.07 4.94 12.97
C THR A 46 -6.38 3.64 12.24
N GLU A 47 -7.20 3.71 11.19
CA GLU A 47 -7.56 2.54 10.37
C GLU A 47 -6.36 2.04 9.56
N ILE A 48 -5.57 2.94 8.99
CA ILE A 48 -4.32 2.60 8.30
C ILE A 48 -3.37 1.85 9.23
N ALA A 49 -3.11 2.40 10.43
CA ALA A 49 -2.20 1.80 11.40
C ALA A 49 -2.68 0.41 11.85
N ARG A 50 -3.99 0.25 12.07
CA ARG A 50 -4.61 -1.03 12.42
C ARG A 50 -4.39 -2.08 11.32
N ARG A 51 -4.70 -1.74 10.07
CA ARG A 51 -4.53 -2.64 8.92
C ARG A 51 -3.08 -3.04 8.70
N LEU A 52 -2.16 -2.06 8.73
CA LEU A 52 -0.73 -2.31 8.59
C LEU A 52 -0.19 -3.27 9.65
N ARG A 53 -0.66 -3.16 10.90
CA ARG A 53 -0.25 -4.08 11.97
C ARG A 53 -0.70 -5.51 11.68
N THR A 54 -1.96 -5.71 11.29
CA THR A 54 -2.49 -7.02 10.89
C THR A 54 -1.72 -7.61 9.71
N MET A 55 -1.48 -6.82 8.66
CA MET A 55 -0.78 -7.24 7.45
C MET A 55 0.69 -7.60 7.73
N SER A 56 1.38 -6.83 8.57
CA SER A 56 2.75 -7.12 8.99
C SER A 56 2.86 -8.43 9.78
N SER A 57 1.92 -8.68 10.70
CA SER A 57 1.86 -9.95 11.44
C SER A 57 1.62 -11.14 10.51
N ALA A 58 0.73 -11.02 9.52
CA ALA A 58 0.45 -12.08 8.55
C ALA A 58 1.66 -12.36 7.65
N ALA A 59 2.34 -11.31 7.15
CA ALA A 59 3.55 -11.44 6.34
C ALA A 59 4.67 -12.19 7.08
N SER A 60 4.78 -11.97 8.40
CA SER A 60 5.76 -12.65 9.25
C SER A 60 5.45 -14.15 9.43
N GLN A 61 4.16 -14.53 9.46
CA GLN A 61 3.73 -15.92 9.63
C GLN A 61 3.81 -16.73 8.32
N ALA A 62 3.57 -16.09 7.17
CA ALA A 62 3.69 -16.72 5.85
C ALA A 62 5.13 -17.19 5.57
N LYS A 63 6.14 -16.45 6.04
CA LYS A 63 7.56 -16.85 5.91
C LYS A 63 7.92 -18.09 6.74
N ALA A 64 7.19 -18.37 7.84
CA ALA A 64 7.45 -19.53 8.70
C ALA A 64 6.89 -20.84 8.13
N HIS A 65 5.88 -20.78 7.23
CA HIS A 65 5.22 -21.98 6.68
C HIS A 65 5.80 -22.46 5.33
N GLY A 66 6.75 -21.72 4.74
CA GLY A 66 7.39 -22.06 3.46
C GLY A 66 8.59 -23.02 3.52
N HIS A 67 8.90 -23.62 4.68
CA HIS A 67 10.03 -24.54 4.88
C HIS A 67 9.59 -25.88 5.50
N LYS A 68 8.47 -26.46 5.08
CA LYS A 68 8.24 -27.90 5.27
C LYS A 68 8.59 -28.65 3.99
N ALA A 69 9.69 -29.39 4.10
CA ALA A 69 10.34 -30.25 3.11
C ALA A 69 9.36 -31.05 2.24
N SER A 70 9.58 -31.04 0.92
CA SER A 70 9.27 -32.21 0.10
C SER A 70 10.23 -33.32 0.50
N LYS A 71 9.64 -34.47 0.86
CA LYS A 71 10.32 -35.76 0.89
C LYS A 71 10.73 -36.17 -0.52
#